data_AF-A0A846C458-F1
#
_entry.id   AF-A0A846C458-F1
#
_cell.length_a   1.000
_cell.length_b   1.000
_cell.length_c   1.000
_cell.angle_alpha   90.00
_cell.angle_beta   90.00
_cell.angle_gamma   90.00
#
_symmetry.space_group_name_H-M   'P 1'
#
loop_
_entity.id
_entity.type
_entity.pdbx_description
1 polymer ?
#
loop_
_entity_poly.entity_id
_entity_poly.type
_entity_poly.pdbx_seq_one_letter_code
_entity_poly.pdbx_strand_id
1 'polypeptide(L)'
;MEEEITEILEQALKTEVEIKPKYEGWQPGFFEEVIGAWTGEPLVREPQPEYQEREPFVKQKRQWSPDFFEKICGSWEGETLVRETQPKI
;
A
#
# COMPACT_ATOMS: atom_id res chain seq x y z
N MET A 1 40.35 14.44 15.32
CA MET A 1 38.89 14.56 15.58
C MET A 1 38.09 14.61 14.28
N GLU A 2 38.35 15.50 13.32
CA GLU A 2 37.56 15.53 12.07
C GLU A 2 37.90 14.36 11.11
N GLU A 3 39.15 13.94 11.05
CA GLU A 3 39.61 12.83 10.19
C GLU A 3 39.04 11.46 10.61
N GLU A 4 38.89 11.23 11.92
CA GLU A 4 38.29 10.01 12.46
C GLU A 4 36.80 9.91 12.13
N ILE A 5 36.10 11.06 12.08
CA ILE A 5 34.67 11.12 11.71
C ILE A 5 34.49 10.77 10.23
N THR A 6 35.39 11.26 9.37
CA THR A 6 35.34 10.95 7.93
C THR A 6 35.59 9.46 7.66
N GLU A 7 36.51 8.84 8.40
CA GLU A 7 36.85 7.42 8.24
C GLU A 7 35.70 6.51 8.70
N ILE A 8 35.03 6.86 9.81
CA ILE A 8 33.85 6.12 10.31
C ILE A 8 32.68 6.20 9.32
N LEU A 9 32.41 7.37 8.74
CA LEU A 9 31.34 7.55 7.76
C LEU A 9 31.59 6.75 6.48
N GLU A 10 32.83 6.75 5.99
CA GLU A 10 33.22 6.01 4.79
C GLU A 10 33.13 4.48 5.00
N GLN A 11 33.44 4.02 6.22
CA GLN A 11 33.36 2.62 6.60
C GLN A 11 31.90 2.15 6.75
N ALA A 12 31.02 3.00 7.31
CA ALA A 12 29.59 2.72 7.41
C ALA A 12 28.92 2.57 6.04
N LEU A 13 29.28 3.42 5.07
CA LEU A 13 28.77 3.35 3.69
C LEU A 13 29.24 2.09 2.93
N LYS A 14 30.42 1.56 3.25
CA LYS A 14 30.92 0.29 2.68
C LYS A 14 30.24 -0.96 3.27
N THR A 15 29.63 -0.85 4.45
CA THR A 15 28.90 -1.95 5.12
C THR A 15 27.40 -1.96 4.84
N GLU A 16 26.95 -1.30 3.77
CA GLU A 16 25.63 -1.59 3.19
C GLU A 16 25.65 -2.99 2.57
N VAL A 17 25.60 -4.01 3.43
CA VAL A 17 25.25 -5.36 3.04
C VAL A 17 23.88 -5.24 2.41
N GLU A 18 23.79 -5.46 1.09
CA GLU A 18 22.52 -5.60 0.39
C GLU A 18 21.78 -6.82 0.98
N ILE A 19 21.08 -6.61 2.09
CA ILE A 19 20.11 -7.56 2.62
C ILE A 19 18.93 -7.49 1.66
N LYS A 20 19.05 -8.19 0.52
CA LYS A 20 17.90 -8.46 -0.32
C LYS A 20 16.97 -9.29 0.56
N PRO A 21 15.76 -8.81 0.89
CA PRO A 21 14.84 -9.62 1.66
C PRO A 21 14.49 -10.81 0.77
N LYS A 22 15.10 -11.95 1.05
CA LYS A 22 14.71 -13.21 0.44
C LYS A 22 13.32 -13.49 1.01
N TYR A 23 12.30 -13.33 0.16
CA TYR A 23 10.94 -13.59 0.57
C TYR A 23 10.78 -15.11 0.74
N GLU A 24 11.00 -15.60 1.95
CA GLU A 24 10.86 -17.02 2.31
C GLU A 24 9.41 -17.38 2.68
N GLY A 25 8.48 -16.46 2.44
CA GLY A 25 7.08 -16.59 2.83
C GLY A 25 6.89 -16.49 4.34
N TRP A 26 5.70 -16.85 4.79
CA TRP A 26 5.39 -16.95 6.22
C TRP A 26 6.00 -18.22 6.79
N GLN A 27 6.49 -18.16 8.03
CA GLN A 27 6.94 -19.35 8.73
C GLN A 27 5.76 -20.33 8.90
N PRO A 28 5.98 -21.65 8.77
CA PRO A 28 4.94 -22.63 9.06
C PRO A 28 4.38 -22.45 10.46
N GLY A 29 3.05 -22.41 10.63
CA GLY A 29 2.42 -22.21 11.94
C GLY A 29 2.21 -20.75 12.37
N PHE A 30 2.70 -19.79 11.58
CA PHE A 30 2.63 -18.36 11.93
C PHE A 30 1.17 -17.86 12.07
N PHE A 31 0.26 -18.30 11.21
CA PHE A 31 -1.13 -17.83 11.24
C PHE A 31 -1.94 -18.47 12.35
N GLU A 32 -1.63 -19.72 12.69
CA GLU A 32 -2.25 -20.45 13.78
C GLU A 32 -1.96 -19.80 15.13
N GLU A 33 -0.74 -19.27 15.30
CA GLU A 33 -0.36 -18.45 16.46
C GLU A 33 -1.04 -17.07 16.44
N VAL A 34 -0.99 -16.35 15.32
CA VAL A 34 -1.47 -14.95 15.22
C VAL A 34 -2.99 -14.84 15.27
N ILE A 35 -3.73 -15.73 14.62
CA ILE A 35 -5.19 -15.74 14.64
C ILE A 35 -5.71 -16.16 16.02
N GLY A 36 -4.96 -17.01 16.73
CA GLY A 36 -5.23 -17.41 18.11
C GLY A 36 -4.83 -16.37 19.17
N ALA A 37 -4.10 -15.32 18.82
CA ALA A 37 -3.71 -14.29 19.80
C ALA A 37 -4.90 -13.43 20.27
N TRP A 38 -6.01 -13.43 19.53
CA TRP A 38 -7.25 -12.72 19.89
C TRP A 38 -8.22 -13.60 20.71
N THR A 39 -7.80 -14.79 21.13
CA THR A 39 -8.63 -15.70 21.92
C THR A 39 -8.66 -15.24 23.38
N GLY A 40 -9.78 -14.69 23.84
CA GLY A 40 -9.98 -14.40 25.26
C GLY A 40 -10.86 -13.18 25.55
N GLU A 41 -10.81 -12.17 24.68
CA GLU A 41 -11.65 -10.98 24.80
C GLU A 41 -12.78 -10.99 23.79
N PRO A 42 -14.03 -10.70 24.18
CA PRO A 42 -15.12 -10.51 23.24
C PRO A 42 -14.77 -9.39 22.26
N LEU A 43 -14.79 -9.68 20.96
CA LEU A 43 -14.64 -8.64 19.94
C LEU A 43 -15.84 -7.69 19.99
N VAL A 44 -15.71 -6.58 20.71
CA VAL A 44 -16.71 -5.52 20.77
C VAL A 44 -16.39 -4.50 19.69
N ARG A 45 -17.33 -4.27 18.78
CA ARG A 45 -17.27 -3.12 17.87
C ARG A 45 -17.78 -1.90 18.62
N GLU A 46 -16.94 -0.88 18.75
CA GLU A 46 -17.39 0.44 19.18
C GLU A 46 -18.44 0.98 18.20
N PRO A 47 -19.35 1.86 18.66
CA PRO A 47 -20.26 2.55 17.77
C PRO A 47 -19.46 3.29 16.69
N GLN A 48 -19.81 3.06 15.44
CA GLN A 48 -19.21 3.77 14.32
C GLN A 48 -19.48 5.28 14.48
N PRO A 49 -18.49 6.17 14.25
CA PRO A 49 -18.75 7.60 14.23
C PRO A 49 -19.72 7.97 13.10
N GLU A 50 -20.28 9.16 13.20
CA GLU A 50 -21.12 9.73 12.15
C GLU A 50 -20.38 9.77 10.81
N TYR A 51 -21.15 9.64 9.72
CA TYR A 51 -20.59 9.68 8.37
C TYR A 51 -19.95 11.05 8.13
N GLN A 52 -18.65 11.06 7.83
CA GLN A 52 -17.96 12.28 7.44
C GLN A 52 -18.26 12.60 5.98
N GLU A 53 -18.77 13.80 5.73
CA GLU A 53 -18.85 14.33 4.37
C GLU A 53 -17.44 14.59 3.85
N ARG A 54 -17.13 14.01 2.67
CA ARG A 54 -15.91 14.35 1.94
C ARG A 54 -16.16 15.62 1.14
N GLU A 55 -15.14 16.45 0.98
CA GLU A 55 -15.21 17.56 0.03
C GLU A 55 -15.64 17.03 -1.35
N PRO A 56 -16.56 17.72 -2.03
CA PRO A 56 -17.00 17.31 -3.35
C PRO A 56 -15.78 17.28 -4.28
N PHE A 57 -15.63 16.16 -4.99
CA PHE A 57 -14.58 16.05 -6.00
C PHE A 57 -14.77 17.18 -7.01
N VAL A 58 -13.87 18.16 -7.01
CA VAL A 58 -13.79 19.14 -8.10
C VAL A 58 -13.54 18.30 -9.35
N LYS A 59 -14.46 18.35 -10.31
CA LYS A 59 -14.34 17.69 -11.62
C LYS A 59 -13.18 18.32 -12.40
N GLN A 60 -11.96 18.14 -11.93
CA GLN A 60 -10.80 18.23 -12.79
C GLN A 60 -10.98 17.08 -13.76
N LYS A 61 -11.23 17.42 -15.03
CA LYS A 61 -11.07 16.47 -16.13
C LYS A 61 -9.59 16.12 -16.21
N ARG A 62 -9.09 15.35 -15.23
CA ARG A 62 -7.82 14.63 -15.35
C ARG A 62 -8.10 13.46 -16.26
N GLN A 63 -8.37 13.78 -17.52
CA GLN A 63 -8.20 12.80 -18.57
C GLN A 63 -6.70 12.55 -18.62
N TRP A 64 -6.30 11.31 -18.39
CA TRP A 64 -4.93 10.91 -18.68
C TRP A 64 -4.67 11.23 -20.15
N SER A 65 -3.45 11.70 -20.46
CA SER A 65 -3.09 11.80 -21.87
C SER A 65 -3.20 10.39 -22.48
N PRO A 66 -3.62 10.26 -23.74
CA PRO A 66 -3.66 8.98 -24.44
C PRO A 66 -2.32 8.23 -24.29
N ASP A 67 -1.20 8.95 -24.48
CA ASP A 67 0.15 8.43 -24.33
C ASP A 67 0.45 7.88 -22.92
N PHE A 68 -0.07 8.51 -21.87
CA PHE A 68 0.11 8.03 -20.49
C PHE A 68 -0.74 6.79 -20.23
N PHE A 69 -1.98 6.77 -20.71
CA PHE A 69 -2.86 5.62 -20.54
C PHE A 69 -2.32 4.38 -21.27
N GLU A 70 -1.87 4.52 -22.51
CA GLU A 70 -1.25 3.43 -23.28
C GLU A 70 0.05 2.93 -22.63
N LYS A 71 0.87 3.83 -22.08
CA LYS A 71 2.11 3.46 -21.39
C LYS A 71 1.87 2.67 -20.09
N ILE A 72 0.81 2.98 -19.34
CA ILE A 72 0.55 2.36 -18.03
C ILE A 72 -0.33 1.11 -18.15
N CYS A 73 -1.34 1.13 -19.02
CA CYS A 73 -2.31 0.05 -19.14
C CYS A 73 -2.14 -0.80 -20.41
N GLY A 74 -1.26 -0.41 -21.34
CA GLY A 74 -1.20 -0.99 -22.68
C GLY A 74 -2.35 -0.52 -23.58
N SER A 75 -2.35 -0.97 -24.83
CA SER A 75 -3.53 -0.83 -25.71
C SER A 75 -4.61 -1.76 -25.18
N TRP A 76 -5.63 -1.20 -24.57
CA TRP A 76 -6.71 -1.98 -24.01
C TRP A 76 -7.60 -2.51 -25.16
N GLU A 77 -7.76 -3.83 -25.27
CA GLU A 77 -8.50 -4.51 -26.34
C GLU A 77 -9.92 -4.98 -25.91
N GLY A 78 -10.41 -4.52 -24.75
CA GLY A 78 -11.69 -4.98 -24.17
C GLY A 78 -12.94 -4.20 -24.62
N GLU A 79 -14.07 -4.40 -23.92
CA GLU A 79 -15.32 -3.60 -24.05
C GLU A 79 -15.47 -2.54 -22.96
N THR A 80 -15.85 -1.31 -23.34
CA THR A 80 -15.62 -0.13 -22.50
C THR A 80 -16.38 -0.32 -21.21
N LEU A 81 -15.70 -0.34 -20.05
CA LEU A 81 -16.35 -0.54 -18.76
C LEU A 81 -17.29 0.65 -18.48
N VAL A 82 -18.55 0.51 -18.86
CA VAL A 82 -19.62 1.43 -18.48
C VAL A 82 -19.98 1.11 -17.04
N ARG A 83 -19.76 2.05 -16.13
CA ARG A 83 -20.20 1.89 -14.75
C ARG A 83 -21.72 1.80 -14.72
N GLU A 84 -22.24 0.69 -14.25
CA GLU A 84 -23.67 0.54 -13.99
C GLU A 84 -24.09 1.56 -12.92
N THR A 85 -25.20 2.25 -13.18
CA THR A 85 -25.79 3.18 -12.24
C THR A 85 -26.28 2.39 -11.03
N GLN A 86 -25.58 2.50 -9.91
CA GLN A 86 -26.03 1.88 -8.66
C GLN A 86 -27.37 2.50 -8.24
N PRO A 87 -28.36 1.70 -7.81
CA PRO A 87 -29.61 2.23 -7.32
C PRO A 87 -29.37 3.06 -6.05
N LYS A 88 -30.07 4.18 -5.94
CA LYS A 88 -30.04 5.03 -4.76
C LYS A 88 -30.84 4.33 -3.66
N ILE A 89 -30.16 3.92 -2.58
CA ILE A 89 -30.79 3.37 -1.37
C ILE A 89 -31.51 4.52 -0.63
#